data_AF-A0A0D8XEI4-F1
#
_entry.id   AF-A0A0D8XEI4-F1
#
_cell.length_a   1.000
_cell.length_b   1.000
_cell.length_c   1.000
_cell.angle_alpha   90.00
_cell.angle_beta   90.00
_cell.angle_gamma   90.00
#
_symmetry.space_group_name_H-M   'P 1'
#
loop_
_entity.id
_entity.type
_entity.pdbx_description
1 polymer ?
#
loop_
_entity_poly.entity_id
_entity_poly.type
_entity_poly.pdbx_seq_one_letter_code
_entity_poly.pdbx_strand_id
1 'polypeptide(L)'
;MGQLTSLHSKKNGTSEITSFVETDAASVVRLRRDHFMSMYSDFMKNKGILPDFFLVYEKPSNQYVDEDGDVAHEFYIEQESIEGQPSRLHRVFSNLRPKGKERYAIPRLRSDVPLVLWEVEQQT
;
A
#
# COMPACT_ATOMS: atom_id res chain seq x y z
N MET A 1 17.30 33.06 -45.26
CA MET A 1 16.40 32.36 -46.20
C MET A 1 17.00 30.99 -46.48
N GLY A 2 16.65 29.98 -45.69
CA GLY A 2 17.12 28.60 -45.87
C GLY A 2 15.92 27.70 -46.16
N GLN A 3 15.98 26.93 -47.25
CA GLN A 3 15.08 25.82 -47.51
C GLN A 3 15.83 24.49 -47.39
N LEU A 4 15.04 23.44 -47.13
CA LEU A 4 15.16 22.02 -47.54
C LEU A 4 15.31 20.96 -46.43
N THR A 5 14.19 20.23 -46.31
CA THR A 5 13.99 18.76 -46.27
C THR A 5 14.30 17.93 -45.01
N SER A 6 13.19 17.45 -44.44
CA SER A 6 12.96 16.15 -43.77
C SER A 6 13.70 14.99 -44.43
N LEU A 7 14.18 14.05 -43.61
CA LEU A 7 14.10 12.61 -43.90
C LEU A 7 14.13 11.80 -42.59
N HIS A 8 13.10 10.95 -42.45
CA HIS A 8 13.00 9.93 -41.42
C HIS A 8 14.00 8.81 -41.70
N SER A 9 14.68 8.31 -40.68
CA SER A 9 15.41 7.04 -40.76
C SER A 9 14.90 6.07 -39.70
N LYS A 10 14.26 5.01 -40.19
CA LYS A 10 13.77 3.85 -39.47
C LYS A 10 14.94 2.89 -39.30
N LYS A 11 15.31 2.56 -38.05
CA LYS A 11 16.23 1.45 -37.74
C LYS A 11 15.49 0.40 -36.93
N ASN A 12 15.16 -0.69 -37.60
CA ASN A 12 14.80 -1.96 -37.00
C ASN A 12 16.08 -2.62 -36.45
N GLY A 13 15.95 -3.39 -35.37
CA GLY A 13 16.86 -4.52 -35.14
C GLY A 13 17.21 -4.79 -33.68
N THR A 14 16.63 -5.88 -33.20
CA THR A 14 17.28 -6.90 -32.35
C THR A 14 17.14 -6.72 -30.83
N SER A 15 16.16 -7.47 -30.33
CA SER A 15 15.93 -7.86 -28.94
C SER A 15 17.11 -8.63 -28.36
N GLU A 16 17.83 -8.02 -27.42
CA GLU A 16 18.67 -8.76 -26.49
C GLU A 16 17.84 -9.18 -25.29
N ILE A 17 17.44 -10.46 -25.29
CA ILE A 17 16.82 -11.12 -24.14
C ILE A 17 17.93 -11.28 -23.09
N THR A 18 17.99 -10.32 -22.17
CA THR A 18 18.76 -10.45 -20.94
C THR A 18 17.94 -11.32 -19.99
N SER A 19 18.26 -12.60 -19.93
CA SER A 19 17.71 -13.55 -18.96
C SER A 19 18.20 -13.18 -17.56
N PHE A 20 17.38 -12.42 -16.85
CA PHE A 20 17.51 -12.30 -15.40
C PHE A 20 17.18 -13.66 -14.79
N VAL A 21 18.18 -14.25 -14.13
CA VAL A 21 18.00 -15.43 -13.29
C VAL A 21 17.21 -14.98 -12.06
N GLU A 22 15.89 -15.02 -12.19
CA GLU A 22 14.97 -14.87 -11.07
C GLU A 22 15.04 -16.16 -10.25
N THR A 23 15.60 -16.09 -9.04
CA THR A 23 15.72 -17.20 -8.10
C THR A 23 14.45 -18.05 -8.04
N ASP A 24 14.57 -19.37 -8.25
CA ASP A 24 13.46 -20.34 -8.43
C ASP A 24 12.31 -20.19 -7.43
N ALA A 25 12.59 -19.82 -6.17
CA ALA A 25 11.57 -19.61 -5.15
C ALA A 25 10.57 -18.50 -5.50
N ALA A 26 11.02 -17.40 -6.12
CA ALA A 26 10.15 -16.29 -6.51
C ALA A 26 9.20 -16.70 -7.65
N SER A 27 9.67 -17.51 -8.60
CA SER A 27 8.86 -18.00 -9.72
C SER A 27 7.72 -18.92 -9.25
N VAL A 28 8.00 -19.80 -8.28
CA VAL A 28 7.01 -20.73 -7.71
C VAL A 28 5.97 -19.97 -6.88
N VAL A 29 6.39 -18.96 -6.12
CA VAL A 29 5.49 -18.08 -5.35
C VAL A 29 4.56 -17.29 -6.27
N ARG A 30 5.08 -16.76 -7.38
CA ARG A 30 4.28 -16.08 -8.42
C ARG A 30 3.29 -17.03 -9.07
N LEU A 31 3.72 -18.21 -9.52
CA LEU A 31 2.86 -19.20 -10.17
C LEU A 31 1.70 -19.64 -9.27
N ARG A 32 1.97 -19.85 -7.97
CA ARG A 32 0.93 -20.16 -6.98
C ARG A 32 -0.04 -19.00 -6.79
N ARG A 33 0.45 -17.78 -6.76
CA ARG A 33 -0.37 -16.56 -6.64
C ARG A 33 -1.28 -16.38 -7.85
N ASP A 34 -0.76 -16.61 -9.06
CA ASP A 34 -1.49 -16.43 -10.32
C ASP A 34 -2.59 -17.49 -10.49
N HIS A 35 -2.28 -18.75 -10.20
CA HIS A 35 -3.28 -19.83 -10.21
C HIS A 35 -4.38 -19.60 -9.17
N PHE A 36 -3.99 -19.13 -7.99
CA PHE A 36 -4.93 -18.74 -6.94
C PHE A 36 -5.84 -17.62 -7.45
N MET A 37 -5.30 -16.58 -8.08
CA MET A 37 -6.07 -15.44 -8.62
C MET A 37 -7.09 -15.86 -9.69
N SER A 38 -6.75 -16.76 -10.61
CA SER A 38 -7.68 -17.21 -11.67
C SER A 38 -8.88 -17.97 -11.10
N MET A 39 -8.68 -18.81 -10.09
CA MET A 39 -9.77 -19.52 -9.41
C MET A 39 -10.81 -18.56 -8.79
N TYR A 40 -10.36 -17.40 -8.31
CA TYR A 40 -11.27 -16.41 -7.70
C TYR A 40 -11.95 -15.50 -8.70
N SER A 41 -11.33 -15.19 -9.85
CA SER A 41 -12.04 -14.44 -10.90
C SER A 41 -13.30 -15.19 -11.33
N ASP A 42 -13.25 -16.52 -11.40
CA ASP A 42 -14.41 -17.34 -11.74
C ASP A 42 -15.45 -17.35 -10.61
N PHE A 43 -15.00 -17.40 -9.35
CA PHE A 43 -15.90 -17.32 -8.20
C PHE A 43 -16.64 -15.97 -8.13
N MET A 44 -15.94 -14.87 -8.37
CA MET A 44 -16.49 -13.51 -8.34
C MET A 44 -17.50 -13.30 -9.48
N LYS A 45 -17.19 -13.78 -10.69
CA LYS A 45 -18.10 -13.70 -11.85
C LYS A 45 -19.39 -14.50 -11.63
N ASN A 46 -19.29 -15.65 -10.97
CA ASN A 46 -20.42 -16.57 -10.85
C ASN A 46 -21.27 -16.38 -9.59
N LYS A 47 -20.67 -15.93 -8.47
CA LYS A 47 -21.35 -15.85 -7.17
C LYS A 47 -21.53 -14.43 -6.64
N GLY A 48 -20.83 -13.43 -7.18
CA GLY A 48 -20.95 -12.03 -6.75
C GLY A 48 -20.54 -11.76 -5.29
N ILE A 49 -19.92 -12.73 -4.61
CA ILE A 49 -19.49 -12.62 -3.21
C ILE A 49 -17.98 -12.50 -3.18
N LEU A 50 -17.48 -11.46 -2.51
CA LEU A 50 -16.05 -11.27 -2.27
C LEU A 50 -15.57 -12.21 -1.13
N PRO A 51 -14.61 -13.11 -1.40
CA PRO A 51 -14.05 -13.98 -0.37
C PRO A 51 -13.33 -13.22 0.76
N ASP A 52 -13.39 -13.79 1.96
CA ASP A 52 -12.88 -13.16 3.19
C ASP A 52 -11.37 -12.89 3.20
N PHE A 53 -10.58 -13.74 2.53
CA PHE A 53 -9.12 -13.59 2.50
C PHE A 53 -8.64 -12.33 1.76
N PHE A 54 -9.50 -11.69 0.94
CA PHE A 54 -9.20 -10.40 0.31
C PHE A 54 -9.40 -9.22 1.28
N LEU A 55 -10.00 -9.47 2.44
CA LEU A 55 -10.32 -8.46 3.43
C LEU A 55 -9.24 -8.36 4.51
N VAL A 56 -8.99 -7.13 4.92
CA VAL A 56 -8.10 -6.74 6.00
C VAL A 56 -8.98 -6.12 7.09
N TYR A 57 -8.98 -6.77 8.25
CA TYR A 57 -9.80 -6.38 9.39
C TYR A 57 -9.07 -5.47 10.36
N GLU A 58 -7.74 -5.51 10.36
CA GLU A 58 -6.91 -4.82 11.35
C GLU A 58 -5.72 -4.13 10.67
N LYS A 59 -5.32 -2.98 11.22
CA LYS A 59 -4.09 -2.29 10.84
C LYS A 59 -3.21 -2.05 12.06
N PRO A 60 -1.88 -1.92 11.88
CA PRO A 60 -1.06 -1.29 12.90
C PRO A 60 -1.58 0.13 13.17
N SER A 61 -1.70 0.49 14.44
CA SER A 61 -2.05 1.84 14.86
C SER A 61 -0.80 2.70 14.95
N ASN A 62 -0.93 3.98 14.60
CA ASN A 62 0.11 4.98 14.80
C ASN A 62 -0.07 5.74 16.14
N GLN A 63 -0.91 5.22 17.02
CA GLN A 63 -1.20 5.81 18.32
C GLN A 63 -0.37 5.14 19.42
N TYR A 64 -0.16 5.92 20.47
CA TYR A 64 0.52 5.52 21.69
C TYR A 64 -0.38 5.74 22.89
N VAL A 65 -0.08 4.99 23.95
CA VAL A 65 -0.71 5.06 25.26
C VAL A 65 0.34 5.55 26.25
N ASP A 66 0.05 6.63 26.98
CA ASP A 66 0.95 7.14 28.01
C ASP A 66 0.82 6.39 29.36
N GLU A 67 1.39 6.97 30.41
CA GLU A 67 1.38 6.41 31.77
C GLU A 67 -0.02 6.47 32.42
N ASP A 68 -0.81 7.48 32.06
CA ASP A 68 -2.17 7.70 32.57
C ASP A 68 -3.23 6.91 31.79
N GLY A 69 -2.86 6.36 30.64
CA GLY A 69 -3.74 5.55 29.78
C GLY A 69 -4.41 6.35 28.67
N ASP A 70 -4.01 7.61 28.48
CA ASP A 70 -4.50 8.44 27.40
C ASP A 70 -3.95 7.94 26.06
N VAL A 71 -4.75 8.08 25.01
CA VAL A 71 -4.43 7.58 23.67
C VAL A 71 -4.32 8.73 22.69
N ALA A 72 -3.13 8.93 22.12
CA ALA A 72 -2.88 9.97 21.13
C ALA A 72 -1.87 9.53 20.07
N HIS A 73 -1.80 10.29 18.97
CA HIS A 73 -0.73 10.12 17.98
C HIS A 73 0.60 10.71 18.49
N GLU A 74 0.51 11.77 19.29
CA GLU A 74 1.64 12.53 19.81
C GLU A 74 1.27 13.08 21.19
N PHE A 75 2.24 13.10 22.09
CA PHE A 75 2.10 13.64 23.44
C PHE A 75 3.03 14.83 23.58
N TYR A 76 2.58 15.86 24.30
CA TYR A 76 3.35 17.07 24.56
C TYR A 76 3.29 17.39 26.05
N ILE A 77 4.40 17.86 26.60
CA ILE A 77 4.48 18.40 27.95
C ILE A 77 4.80 19.88 27.87
N GLU A 78 4.20 20.65 28.77
CA GLU A 78 4.58 22.03 28.98
C GLU A 78 5.89 22.05 29.76
N GLN A 79 6.91 22.68 29.18
CA GLN A 79 8.13 22.99 29.89
C GLN A 79 8.00 24.39 30.49
N GLU A 80 8.03 24.44 31.82
CA GLU A 80 8.02 25.69 32.57
C GLU A 80 9.18 26.57 32.12
N SER A 81 8.89 27.84 31.92
CA SER A 81 9.91 28.83 31.63
C SER A 81 10.66 29.20 32.90
N ILE A 82 11.98 29.19 32.82
CA ILE A 82 12.82 29.83 33.84
C ILE A 82 12.78 31.33 33.54
N GLU A 83 12.25 32.10 34.49
CA GLU A 83 12.23 33.57 34.56
C GLU A 83 11.90 34.32 33.25
N GLY A 84 10.61 34.62 33.05
CA GLY A 84 10.14 35.62 32.07
C GLY A 84 10.06 35.18 30.61
N GLN A 85 10.47 33.94 30.30
CA GLN A 85 10.26 33.36 28.97
C GLN A 85 8.83 32.78 28.82
N PRO A 86 8.29 32.65 27.60
CA PRO A 86 7.06 31.91 27.39
C PRO A 86 7.31 30.41 27.57
N SER A 87 6.39 29.72 28.23
CA SER A 87 6.38 28.26 28.29
C SER A 87 6.27 27.68 26.88
N ARG A 88 6.86 26.49 26.70
CA ARG A 88 6.87 25.81 25.39
C ARG A 88 6.40 24.38 25.54
N LEU A 89 5.65 23.92 24.55
CA LEU A 89 5.29 22.52 24.44
C LEU A 89 6.45 21.75 23.81
N HIS A 90 6.86 20.68 24.48
CA HIS A 90 7.87 19.76 23.98
C HIS A 90 7.24 18.40 23.75
N ARG A 91 7.52 17.81 22.58
CA ARG A 91 7.02 16.48 22.24
C ARG A 91 7.69 15.42 23.12
N VAL A 92 6.87 14.56 23.72
CA VAL A 92 7.31 13.42 24.51
C VAL A 92 7.48 12.19 23.61
N PHE A 93 8.57 11.47 23.82
CA PHE A 93 8.86 10.20 23.14
C PHE A 93 9.16 9.05 24.11
N SER A 94 9.41 9.35 25.39
CA SER A 94 9.72 8.37 26.44
C SER A 94 8.46 7.80 27.07
N ASN A 95 8.55 6.57 27.59
CA ASN A 95 7.51 5.88 28.36
C ASN A 95 6.15 5.71 27.66
N LEU A 96 6.09 5.94 26.35
CA LEU A 96 4.91 5.71 25.54
C LEU A 96 4.84 4.24 25.08
N ARG A 97 3.70 3.59 25.31
CA ARG A 97 3.44 2.23 24.84
C ARG A 97 2.71 2.28 23.50
N PRO A 98 3.12 1.53 22.46
CA PRO A 98 2.36 1.49 21.22
C PRO A 98 0.98 0.86 21.47
N LYS A 99 -0.08 1.45 20.90
CA LYS A 99 -1.46 0.92 21.03
C LYS A 99 -1.60 -0.48 20.41
N GLY A 100 -0.74 -0.83 19.44
CA GLY A 100 -0.75 -2.12 18.77
C GLY A 100 -1.61 -2.10 17.51
N LYS A 101 -2.54 -3.05 17.39
CA LYS A 101 -3.44 -3.15 16.22
C LYS A 101 -4.80 -2.51 16.50
N GLU A 102 -5.37 -1.92 15.47
CA GLU A 102 -6.70 -1.32 15.50
C GLU A 102 -7.59 -1.96 14.44
N ARG A 103 -8.81 -2.32 14.85
CA ARG A 103 -9.81 -2.86 13.93
C ARG A 103 -10.39 -1.76 13.07
N TYR A 104 -10.57 -2.05 11.80
CA TYR A 104 -11.38 -1.21 10.93
C TYR A 104 -12.86 -1.37 11.26
N ALA A 105 -13.62 -0.27 11.25
CA ALA A 105 -15.07 -0.32 11.32
C ALA A 105 -15.69 -1.05 10.13
N ILE A 106 -15.06 -0.92 8.95
CA ILE A 106 -15.42 -1.60 7.70
C ILE A 106 -14.15 -2.26 7.15
N PRO A 107 -14.14 -3.58 6.91
CA PRO A 107 -12.98 -4.28 6.39
C PRO A 107 -12.48 -3.67 5.07
N ARG A 108 -11.17 -3.62 4.90
CA ARG A 108 -10.51 -3.00 3.73
C ARG A 108 -10.04 -4.08 2.78
N LEU A 109 -9.90 -3.74 1.49
CA LEU A 109 -9.28 -4.65 0.54
C LEU A 109 -7.77 -4.72 0.77
N ARG A 110 -7.22 -5.92 0.60
CA ARG A 110 -5.77 -6.14 0.53
C ARG A 110 -5.18 -5.36 -0.65
N SER A 111 -4.15 -4.55 -0.38
CA SER A 111 -3.49 -3.72 -1.39
C SER A 111 -2.56 -4.51 -2.32
N ASP A 112 -2.13 -5.70 -1.93
CA ASP A 112 -1.22 -6.52 -2.71
C ASP A 112 -1.93 -7.30 -3.82
N VAL A 113 -3.26 -7.30 -3.86
CA VAL A 113 -4.04 -8.16 -4.72
C VAL A 113 -4.68 -7.35 -5.86
N PRO A 114 -4.33 -7.60 -7.13
CA PRO A 114 -4.93 -6.89 -8.26
C PRO A 114 -6.38 -7.36 -8.42
N LEU A 115 -7.33 -6.49 -8.07
CA LEU A 115 -8.76 -6.81 -8.06
C LEU A 115 -9.53 -5.76 -8.86
N VAL A 116 -10.20 -6.21 -9.92
CA VAL A 116 -11.08 -5.36 -10.73
C VAL A 116 -12.46 -5.35 -10.06
N LEU A 117 -12.86 -4.20 -9.51
CA LEU A 117 -14.14 -4.06 -8.82
C LEU A 117 -15.30 -3.79 -9.77
N TRP A 118 -15.03 -3.16 -10.90
CA TRP A 118 -16.02 -2.81 -11.91
C TRP A 118 -15.37 -2.77 -13.28
N GLU A 119 -16.07 -3.32 -14.28
CA GLU A 119 -15.69 -3.30 -15.68
C GLU A 119 -16.91 -2.86 -16.50
N VAL A 120 -16.69 -2.07 -17.56
CA VAL A 120 -17.75 -1.63 -18.47
C VAL A 120 -17.61 -2.41 -19.76
N GLU A 121 -18.63 -3.17 -20.14
CA GLU A 121 -18.68 -3.82 -21.44
C GLU A 121 -18.91 -2.78 -22.54
N GLN A 122 -18.01 -2.72 -23.51
CA GLN A 122 -18.25 -1.93 -24.73
C GLN A 122 -19.24 -2.70 -25.61
N GLN A 123 -20.44 -2.15 -25.77
CA GLN A 123 -21.39 -2.64 -26.75
C GLN A 123 -20.78 -2.48 -28.14
N THR A 124 -20.54 -3.60 -28.82
CA THR A 124 -20.07 -3.64 -30.21
C THR A 124 -21.25 -3.94 -31.13
#